data_AF-I2CPG5-F1
#
_entry.id   AF-I2CPG5-F1
#
_cell.length_a   1.000
_cell.length_b   1.000
_cell.length_c   1.000
_cell.angle_alpha   90.00
_cell.angle_beta   90.00
_cell.angle_gamma   90.00
#
_symmetry.space_group_name_H-M   'P 1'
#
loop_
_entity.id
_entity.type
_entity.pdbx_description
1 polymer ?
#
loop_
_entity_poly.entity_id
_entity_poly.type
_entity_poly.pdbx_seq_one_letter_code
_entity_poly.pdbx_strand_id
1 'polypeptide(L)'
;MAAFMRARLRQELRRAGDREDRGSSGDVRFQEDSVMTAALETTAQLVDPLIKAMLLEGSWHFQPPCNSDRPSPHCPFYPAWPPQPEDREPSTETNCVCGCLWVMDVAQAHVGDLEGYATYVVRDAFHDVRDTEPYHHAHLWNGCTTGALLDGSCVLNITTVSELIFDPLDALDAGFAPVTAAEIRAKMKSRQSIYQETVDPEAALADTDKFDFCAEINAKAFAWAHAQAPPRTKERFDRLGVQPVFDPDIRRRVQIGPIWINSPLRLHEQYDRLKEQYFWHIQSPTLVTDVTANIYPDSAGYHYCKLLSPARALEWIYVDGLRRYDRASGVVGRGEEGTGGMTAE
;
A
#
# COMPACT_ATOMS: atom_id res chain seq x y z
N MET A 1 -11.36 15.21 6.97
CA MET A 1 -10.79 14.76 8.27
C MET A 1 -9.92 15.83 8.94
N ALA A 2 -8.91 16.42 8.27
CA ALA A 2 -8.08 17.49 8.86
C ALA A 2 -8.88 18.72 9.35
N ALA A 3 -9.91 19.15 8.61
CA ALA A 3 -10.80 20.24 9.03
C ALA A 3 -11.63 19.89 10.28
N PHE A 4 -12.05 18.63 10.43
CA PHE A 4 -12.80 18.14 11.59
C PHE A 4 -11.91 18.07 12.84
N MET A 5 -10.68 17.57 12.69
CA MET A 5 -9.67 17.55 13.76
C MET A 5 -9.34 18.98 14.25
N ARG A 6 -9.16 19.93 13.32
CA ARG A 6 -8.95 21.36 13.67
C ARG A 6 -10.16 21.98 14.39
N ALA A 7 -11.38 21.64 13.98
CA ALA A 7 -12.60 22.14 14.63
C ALA A 7 -12.77 21.61 16.05
N ARG A 8 -12.51 20.31 16.27
CA ARG A 8 -12.62 19.66 17.58
C ARG A 8 -11.54 20.15 18.55
N LEU A 9 -10.30 20.33 18.08
CA LEU A 9 -9.22 20.90 18.89
C LEU A 9 -9.52 22.33 19.34
N ARG A 10 -10.06 23.17 18.44
CA ARG A 10 -10.50 24.54 18.78
C ARG A 10 -11.63 24.56 19.80
N GLN A 11 -12.53 23.57 19.77
CA GLN A 11 -13.65 23.48 20.72
C GLN A 11 -13.18 23.10 22.12
N GLU A 12 -12.22 22.17 22.24
CA GLU A 12 -11.66 21.77 23.54
C GLU A 12 -10.79 22.88 24.16
N LEU A 13 -10.00 23.61 23.34
CA LEU A 13 -9.21 24.76 23.83
C LEU A 13 -10.10 25.90 24.37
N ARG A 14 -11.26 26.15 23.77
CA ARG A 14 -12.22 27.13 24.31
C ARG A 14 -12.83 26.70 25.64
N ARG A 15 -13.11 25.41 25.82
CA ARG A 15 -13.64 24.88 27.08
C ARG A 15 -12.61 24.95 28.22
N ALA A 16 -11.33 24.86 27.89
CA ALA A 16 -10.25 25.02 28.87
C ALA A 16 -10.07 26.48 29.33
N GLY A 17 -10.30 27.45 28.45
CA GLY A 17 -10.12 28.89 28.76
C GLY A 17 -11.17 29.50 29.70
N ASP A 18 -12.39 28.98 29.74
CA ASP A 18 -13.50 29.62 30.48
C ASP A 18 -13.55 29.30 31.99
N ARG A 19 -12.56 28.58 32.56
CA ARG A 19 -12.62 28.09 33.96
C ARG A 19 -11.72 28.77 34.98
N GLU A 20 -10.84 29.70 34.61
CA GLU A 20 -9.91 30.30 35.56
C GLU A 20 -9.87 31.82 35.44
N ASP A 21 -10.76 32.47 36.19
CA ASP A 21 -10.68 33.91 36.43
C ASP A 21 -10.72 34.17 37.93
N ARG A 22 -9.51 34.22 38.54
CA ARG A 22 -9.16 34.93 39.79
C ARG A 22 -7.71 34.58 40.20
N GLY A 23 -6.76 35.43 39.82
CA GLY A 23 -5.45 35.52 40.50
C GLY A 23 -4.23 35.67 39.59
N SER A 24 -3.97 36.89 39.13
CA SER A 24 -2.63 37.52 38.97
C SER A 24 -1.40 36.57 38.92
N SER A 25 -1.22 35.85 37.82
CA SER A 25 0.04 35.17 37.42
C SER A 25 0.11 35.13 35.88
N GLY A 26 0.02 36.31 35.27
CA GLY A 26 -0.47 36.49 33.88
C GLY A 26 0.52 36.28 32.73
N ASP A 27 1.79 35.94 32.97
CA ASP A 27 2.81 35.99 31.90
C ASP A 27 3.45 34.65 31.52
N VAL A 28 3.29 33.59 32.34
CA VAL A 28 3.92 32.28 32.06
C VAL A 28 3.00 31.36 31.23
N ARG A 29 1.68 31.42 31.42
CA ARG A 29 0.72 30.52 30.74
C ARG A 29 0.59 30.74 29.23
N PHE A 30 0.76 31.97 28.74
CA PHE A 30 0.62 32.27 27.30
C PHE A 30 1.76 31.70 26.44
N GLN A 31 2.94 31.45 27.02
CA GLN A 31 4.07 30.89 26.28
C GLN A 31 3.94 29.36 26.12
N GLU A 32 3.45 28.64 27.12
CA GLU A 32 3.32 27.17 27.09
C GLU A 32 2.34 26.69 26.00
N ASP A 33 1.20 27.37 25.86
CA ASP A 33 0.20 27.04 24.82
C ASP A 33 0.74 27.22 23.40
N SER A 34 1.63 28.20 23.19
CA SER A 34 2.22 28.48 21.88
C SER A 34 3.24 27.40 21.46
N VAL A 35 4.06 26.92 22.41
CA VAL A 35 5.06 25.88 22.15
C VAL A 35 4.39 24.54 21.87
N MET A 36 3.37 24.18 22.65
CA MET A 36 2.61 22.95 22.44
C MET A 36 1.90 22.94 21.08
N THR A 37 1.27 24.06 20.71
CA THR A 37 0.59 24.20 19.41
C THR A 37 1.60 24.04 18.25
N ALA A 38 2.77 24.67 18.34
CA ALA A 38 3.81 24.54 17.31
C ALA A 38 4.36 23.10 17.21
N ALA A 39 4.54 22.42 18.35
CA ALA A 39 4.98 21.03 18.37
C ALA A 39 3.94 20.09 17.73
N LEU A 40 2.65 20.30 18.03
CA LEU A 40 1.55 19.55 17.43
C LEU A 40 1.46 19.78 15.91
N GLU A 41 1.59 21.02 15.45
CA GLU A 41 1.58 21.34 14.02
C GLU A 41 2.77 20.72 13.29
N THR A 42 3.97 20.79 13.88
CA THR A 42 5.19 20.19 13.32
C THR A 42 5.06 18.67 13.24
N THR A 43 4.53 18.05 14.29
CA THR A 43 4.30 16.60 14.33
C THR A 43 3.27 16.20 13.29
N ALA A 44 2.14 16.92 13.21
CA ALA A 44 1.11 16.68 12.22
C ALA A 44 1.67 16.76 10.79
N GLN A 45 2.50 17.76 10.48
CA GLN A 45 3.15 17.89 9.17
C GLN A 45 4.11 16.73 8.89
N LEU A 46 4.83 16.25 9.91
CA LEU A 46 5.74 15.13 9.77
C LEU A 46 5.01 13.81 9.53
N VAL A 47 3.90 13.55 10.21
CA VAL A 47 3.18 12.27 10.12
C VAL A 47 2.08 12.23 9.06
N ASP A 48 1.61 13.38 8.56
CA ASP A 48 0.52 13.46 7.59
C ASP A 48 0.78 12.62 6.32
N PRO A 49 1.98 12.63 5.71
CA PRO A 49 2.29 11.73 4.59
C PRO A 49 2.12 10.24 4.93
N LEU A 50 2.51 9.82 6.13
CA LEU A 50 2.40 8.41 6.56
C LEU A 50 0.94 8.02 6.79
N ILE A 51 0.16 8.89 7.43
CA ILE A 51 -1.28 8.67 7.61
C ILE A 51 -1.98 8.54 6.25
N LYS A 52 -1.66 9.43 5.29
CA LYS A 52 -2.21 9.34 3.92
C LYS A 52 -1.83 8.03 3.24
N ALA A 53 -0.58 7.59 3.38
CA ALA A 53 -0.10 6.35 2.79
C ALA A 53 -0.80 5.12 3.39
N MET A 54 -0.98 5.11 4.71
CA MET A 54 -1.71 4.06 5.43
C MET A 54 -3.21 4.06 5.07
N LEU A 55 -3.80 5.22 4.76
CA LEU A 55 -5.15 5.29 4.21
C LEU A 55 -5.22 4.75 2.77
N LEU A 56 -4.16 4.93 1.96
CA LEU A 56 -4.10 4.38 0.61
C LEU A 56 -4.02 2.84 0.59
N GLU A 57 -3.23 2.24 1.49
CA GLU A 57 -3.21 0.77 1.61
C GLU A 57 -4.50 0.22 2.22
N GLY A 58 -5.24 1.04 2.99
CA GLY A 58 -6.43 0.62 3.75
C GLY A 58 -6.11 0.01 5.11
N SER A 59 -5.17 0.62 5.84
CA SER A 59 -4.61 0.07 7.08
C SER A 59 -5.67 -0.16 8.16
N TRP A 60 -5.74 -1.41 8.64
CA TRP A 60 -6.61 -1.85 9.74
C TRP A 60 -6.35 -1.14 11.07
N HIS A 61 -5.18 -0.49 11.23
CA HIS A 61 -4.87 0.33 12.40
C HIS A 61 -5.78 1.56 12.55
N PHE A 62 -6.42 2.02 11.46
CA PHE A 62 -7.42 3.09 11.53
C PHE A 62 -8.84 2.57 11.60
N GLN A 63 -9.19 1.65 10.71
CA GLN A 63 -10.52 1.06 10.61
C GLN A 63 -10.40 -0.38 10.11
N PRO A 64 -11.16 -1.34 10.66
CA PRO A 64 -11.16 -2.71 10.14
C PRO A 64 -11.67 -2.73 8.68
N PRO A 65 -11.30 -3.74 7.88
CA PRO A 65 -11.91 -3.95 6.57
C PRO A 65 -13.42 -4.15 6.70
N CYS A 66 -14.18 -3.65 5.74
CA CYS A 66 -15.61 -3.94 5.67
C CYS A 66 -15.83 -5.40 5.30
N ASN A 67 -16.89 -6.00 5.83
CA ASN A 67 -17.32 -7.32 5.36
C ASN A 67 -17.89 -7.21 3.94
N SER A 68 -17.10 -7.56 2.93
CA SER A 68 -17.50 -7.50 1.52
C SER A 68 -18.46 -8.62 1.08
N ASP A 69 -18.78 -9.57 1.96
CA ASP A 69 -19.92 -10.48 1.77
C ASP A 69 -21.27 -9.82 2.01
N ARG A 70 -21.28 -8.64 2.61
CA ARG A 70 -22.50 -7.90 2.90
C ARG A 70 -22.34 -6.46 2.45
N PRO A 71 -23.17 -5.95 1.52
CA PRO A 71 -23.09 -4.57 1.07
C PRO A 71 -23.07 -3.62 2.27
N SER A 72 -22.01 -2.84 2.41
CA SER A 72 -21.92 -1.83 3.46
C SER A 72 -22.45 -0.49 2.93
N PRO A 73 -23.29 0.24 3.69
CA PRO A 73 -24.03 1.40 3.19
C PRO A 73 -23.15 2.60 2.81
N HIS A 74 -21.93 2.71 3.35
CA HIS A 74 -20.98 3.77 2.97
C HIS A 74 -19.97 3.32 1.92
N CYS A 75 -19.92 2.03 1.58
CA CYS A 75 -19.07 1.53 0.53
C CYS A 75 -19.78 1.57 -0.81
N PRO A 76 -19.07 1.81 -1.92
CA PRO A 76 -19.62 1.55 -3.23
C PRO A 76 -20.08 0.09 -3.32
N PHE A 77 -21.17 -0.15 -4.04
CA PHE A 77 -21.66 -1.51 -4.25
C PHE A 77 -20.56 -2.38 -4.88
N TYR A 78 -20.21 -3.46 -4.17
CA TYR A 78 -19.27 -4.48 -4.63
C TYR A 78 -20.09 -5.69 -5.09
N PRO A 79 -20.26 -5.90 -6.40
CA PRO A 79 -21.07 -6.99 -6.92
C PRO A 79 -20.43 -8.36 -6.59
N ALA A 80 -21.28 -9.32 -6.23
CA ALA A 80 -20.82 -10.68 -5.95
C ALA A 80 -20.52 -11.43 -7.27
N TRP A 81 -19.35 -12.06 -7.34
CA TRP A 81 -19.00 -12.95 -8.42
C TRP A 81 -18.44 -14.27 -7.86
N PRO A 82 -18.99 -15.45 -8.23
CA PRO A 82 -20.17 -15.62 -9.07
C PRO A 82 -21.44 -15.05 -8.41
N PRO A 83 -22.50 -14.73 -9.20
CA PRO A 83 -23.77 -14.27 -8.66
C PRO A 83 -24.29 -15.27 -7.62
N GLN A 84 -24.58 -14.77 -6.42
CA GLN A 84 -25.13 -15.58 -5.35
C GLN A 84 -26.64 -15.75 -5.55
N PRO A 85 -27.22 -16.91 -5.18
CA PRO A 85 -28.64 -17.17 -5.37
C PRO A 85 -29.54 -16.34 -4.44
N GLU A 86 -29.01 -15.85 -3.32
CA GLU A 86 -29.74 -15.06 -2.33
C GLU A 86 -29.16 -13.64 -2.23
N ASP A 87 -30.04 -12.67 -2.05
CA ASP A 87 -29.64 -11.28 -1.78
C ASP A 87 -28.87 -11.22 -0.45
N ARG A 88 -27.69 -10.62 -0.50
CA ARG A 88 -26.86 -10.41 0.69
C ARG A 88 -27.50 -9.32 1.56
N GLU A 89 -27.91 -9.69 2.77
CA GLU A 89 -28.37 -8.72 3.77
C GLU A 89 -27.30 -7.64 3.98
N PRO A 90 -27.63 -6.35 3.76
CA PRO A 90 -26.68 -5.26 3.94
C PRO A 90 -26.08 -5.26 5.35
N SER A 91 -24.78 -4.97 5.44
CA SER A 91 -24.12 -4.77 6.73
C SER A 91 -24.60 -3.47 7.36
N THR A 92 -24.75 -3.45 8.69
CA THR A 92 -24.98 -2.20 9.44
C THR A 92 -23.68 -1.48 9.79
N GLU A 93 -22.53 -2.03 9.39
CA GLU A 93 -21.21 -1.48 9.70
C GLU A 93 -20.93 -0.24 8.86
N THR A 94 -20.73 0.90 9.55
CA THR A 94 -20.38 2.19 8.91
C THR A 94 -18.94 2.63 9.20
N ASN A 95 -18.21 1.90 10.04
CA ASN A 95 -16.87 2.26 10.52
C ASN A 95 -15.84 1.23 10.06
N CYS A 96 -15.71 1.08 8.75
CA CYS A 96 -14.80 0.14 8.12
C CYS A 96 -14.26 0.68 6.78
N VAL A 97 -13.14 0.15 6.31
CA VAL A 97 -12.53 0.53 5.03
C VAL A 97 -12.99 -0.41 3.91
N CYS A 98 -13.40 0.18 2.79
CA CYS A 98 -14.09 -0.54 1.70
C CYS A 98 -13.15 -1.37 0.81
N GLY A 99 -11.85 -1.09 0.80
CA GLY A 99 -10.87 -1.74 -0.06
C GLY A 99 -9.56 -0.96 -0.11
N CYS A 100 -8.59 -1.44 -0.87
CA CYS A 100 -7.30 -0.82 -1.06
C CYS A 100 -7.36 0.28 -2.14
N LEU A 101 -7.29 1.55 -1.74
CA LEU A 101 -7.29 2.70 -2.66
C LEU A 101 -6.10 2.65 -3.62
N TRP A 102 -4.93 2.17 -3.17
CA TRP A 102 -3.79 1.99 -4.06
C TRP A 102 -4.09 1.02 -5.23
N VAL A 103 -4.83 -0.05 -4.97
CA VAL A 103 -5.21 -1.01 -6.02
C VAL A 103 -6.27 -0.41 -6.95
N MET A 104 -7.26 0.29 -6.37
CA MET A 104 -8.34 0.93 -7.13
C MET A 104 -7.84 2.05 -8.05
N ASP A 105 -6.98 2.92 -7.53
CA ASP A 105 -6.60 4.15 -8.21
C ASP A 105 -5.37 4.00 -9.11
N VAL A 106 -4.53 2.97 -8.86
CA VAL A 106 -3.23 2.83 -9.55
C VAL A 106 -3.03 1.44 -10.13
N ALA A 107 -3.10 0.39 -9.31
CA ALA A 107 -2.59 -0.92 -9.72
C ALA A 107 -3.37 -1.53 -10.90
N GLN A 108 -4.70 -1.58 -10.81
CA GLN A 108 -5.53 -2.22 -11.85
C GLN A 108 -5.50 -1.44 -13.17
N ALA A 109 -5.51 -0.11 -13.11
CA ALA A 109 -5.39 0.74 -14.29
C ALA A 109 -4.03 0.56 -14.98
N HIS A 110 -2.94 0.45 -14.20
CA HIS A 110 -1.60 0.17 -14.74
C HIS A 110 -1.51 -1.18 -15.44
N VAL A 111 -2.10 -2.24 -14.87
CA VAL A 111 -2.19 -3.55 -15.55
C VAL A 111 -2.98 -3.41 -16.86
N GLY A 112 -4.07 -2.67 -16.85
CA GLY A 112 -4.94 -2.52 -18.02
C GLY A 112 -4.38 -1.64 -19.13
N ASP A 113 -3.61 -0.59 -18.82
CA ASP A 113 -2.89 0.28 -19.78
C ASP A 113 -3.76 0.90 -20.87
N LEU A 114 -4.99 1.28 -20.51
CA LEU A 114 -5.90 2.05 -21.36
C LEU A 114 -6.18 3.44 -20.78
N GLU A 115 -5.30 3.94 -19.89
CA GLU A 115 -5.41 5.31 -19.37
C GLU A 115 -5.40 6.33 -20.52
N GLY A 116 -6.39 7.23 -20.53
CA GLY A 116 -6.61 8.19 -21.62
C GLY A 116 -7.51 7.69 -22.74
N TYR A 117 -7.79 6.38 -22.81
CA TYR A 117 -8.76 5.79 -23.76
C TYR A 117 -10.02 5.28 -23.05
N ALA A 118 -9.90 4.81 -21.81
CA ALA A 118 -11.00 4.35 -20.98
C ALA A 118 -10.98 4.99 -19.60
N THR A 119 -12.17 5.14 -19.01
CA THR A 119 -12.32 5.51 -17.60
C THR A 119 -12.39 4.25 -16.76
N TYR A 120 -11.45 4.07 -15.84
CA TYR A 120 -11.46 2.96 -14.89
C TYR A 120 -12.36 3.28 -13.70
N VAL A 121 -13.35 2.42 -13.45
CA VAL A 121 -14.17 2.43 -12.25
C VAL A 121 -13.88 1.14 -11.50
N VAL A 122 -12.82 1.17 -10.70
CA VAL A 122 -12.37 0.01 -9.93
C VAL A 122 -13.02 0.02 -8.54
N ARG A 123 -13.50 -1.14 -8.12
CA ARG A 123 -14.02 -1.41 -6.77
C ARG A 123 -13.21 -2.52 -6.16
N ASP A 124 -12.50 -2.22 -5.08
CA ASP A 124 -11.75 -3.23 -4.34
C ASP A 124 -12.54 -3.69 -3.11
N ALA A 125 -12.18 -4.86 -2.59
CA ALA A 125 -12.67 -5.43 -1.35
C ALA A 125 -11.53 -6.15 -0.63
N PHE A 126 -11.56 -6.12 0.70
CA PHE A 126 -10.59 -6.86 1.51
C PHE A 126 -11.09 -8.26 1.83
N HIS A 127 -10.31 -9.28 1.46
CA HIS A 127 -10.57 -10.69 1.80
C HIS A 127 -9.25 -11.45 1.95
N ASP A 128 -9.25 -12.51 2.77
CA ASP A 128 -8.14 -13.47 2.76
C ASP A 128 -8.05 -14.09 1.36
N VAL A 129 -6.87 -14.03 0.73
CA VAL A 129 -6.72 -14.60 -0.61
C VAL A 129 -6.89 -16.12 -0.66
N ARG A 130 -6.81 -16.79 0.49
CA ARG A 130 -7.04 -18.24 0.70
C ARG A 130 -8.51 -18.58 0.79
N ASP A 131 -9.37 -17.61 1.06
CA ASP A 131 -10.79 -17.87 1.16
C ASP A 131 -11.36 -18.27 -0.21
N THR A 132 -12.15 -19.32 -0.18
CA THR A 132 -12.81 -19.91 -1.36
C THR A 132 -14.32 -19.91 -1.22
N GLU A 133 -14.88 -19.53 -0.07
CA GLU A 133 -16.33 -19.57 0.15
C GLU A 133 -16.86 -18.33 0.90
N PRO A 134 -17.50 -17.38 0.19
CA PRO A 134 -17.70 -17.37 -1.26
C PRO A 134 -16.40 -17.07 -2.02
N TYR A 135 -16.38 -17.38 -3.32
CA TYR A 135 -15.22 -17.07 -4.14
C TYR A 135 -15.06 -15.55 -4.30
N HIS A 136 -13.92 -15.02 -3.85
CA HIS A 136 -13.55 -13.62 -4.01
C HIS A 136 -12.52 -13.47 -5.11
N HIS A 137 -13.00 -13.20 -6.32
CA HIS A 137 -12.17 -12.96 -7.49
C HIS A 137 -12.46 -11.59 -8.12
N ALA A 138 -11.45 -11.06 -8.80
CA ALA A 138 -11.62 -9.89 -9.62
C ALA A 138 -12.65 -10.17 -10.73
N HIS A 139 -13.37 -9.16 -11.19
CA HIS A 139 -14.31 -9.36 -12.28
C HIS A 139 -14.40 -8.11 -13.14
N LEU A 140 -14.61 -8.31 -14.43
CA LEU A 140 -14.84 -7.22 -15.37
C LEU A 140 -16.34 -7.12 -15.62
N TRP A 141 -16.96 -6.03 -15.15
CA TRP A 141 -18.38 -5.72 -15.28
C TRP A 141 -18.60 -4.76 -16.44
N ASN A 142 -18.02 -5.05 -17.60
CA ASN A 142 -18.01 -4.09 -18.71
C ASN A 142 -19.26 -4.20 -19.59
N GLY A 143 -19.52 -3.10 -20.29
CA GLY A 143 -20.24 -3.07 -21.57
C GLY A 143 -19.44 -2.28 -22.61
N CYS A 144 -18.12 -2.16 -22.42
CA CYS A 144 -17.28 -1.43 -23.36
C CYS A 144 -17.22 -2.20 -24.67
N THR A 145 -17.27 -1.44 -25.76
CA THR A 145 -17.02 -1.94 -27.11
C THR A 145 -15.84 -1.18 -27.69
N THR A 146 -15.21 -1.71 -28.74
CA THR A 146 -14.17 -0.97 -29.47
C THR A 146 -14.63 0.41 -29.92
N GLY A 147 -15.91 0.56 -30.29
CA GLY A 147 -16.49 1.86 -30.61
C GLY A 147 -16.48 2.84 -29.44
N ALA A 148 -16.88 2.38 -28.25
CA ALA A 148 -16.85 3.20 -27.03
C ALA A 148 -15.43 3.56 -26.59
N LEU A 149 -14.43 2.72 -26.90
CA LEU A 149 -13.04 3.04 -26.63
C LEU A 149 -12.55 4.16 -27.55
N LEU A 150 -12.90 4.12 -28.84
CA LEU A 150 -12.47 5.10 -29.84
C LEU A 150 -13.11 6.48 -29.67
N ASP A 151 -14.34 6.55 -29.14
CA ASP A 151 -15.01 7.83 -28.86
C ASP A 151 -14.75 8.35 -27.42
N GLY A 152 -13.99 7.61 -26.62
CA GLY A 152 -13.64 7.96 -25.24
C GLY A 152 -14.77 7.79 -24.22
N SER A 153 -15.88 7.13 -24.59
CA SER A 153 -17.00 6.85 -23.69
C SER A 153 -16.89 5.53 -22.91
N CYS A 154 -15.85 4.73 -23.17
CA CYS A 154 -15.64 3.45 -22.50
C CYS A 154 -15.40 3.63 -20.99
N VAL A 155 -16.27 3.01 -20.18
CA VAL A 155 -16.14 2.89 -18.73
C VAL A 155 -15.87 1.42 -18.37
N LEU A 156 -14.68 1.14 -17.86
CA LEU A 156 -14.26 -0.17 -17.38
C LEU A 156 -14.63 -0.31 -15.90
N ASN A 157 -15.77 -0.96 -15.63
CA ASN A 157 -16.14 -1.33 -14.26
C ASN A 157 -15.43 -2.63 -13.89
N ILE A 158 -14.55 -2.58 -12.90
CA ILE A 158 -13.74 -3.74 -12.49
C ILE A 158 -13.88 -3.92 -10.98
N THR A 159 -14.11 -5.14 -10.53
CA THR A 159 -13.87 -5.50 -9.13
C THR A 159 -12.49 -6.11 -8.96
N THR A 160 -11.81 -5.78 -7.86
CA THR A 160 -10.53 -6.38 -7.43
C THR A 160 -10.66 -6.89 -6.00
N VAL A 161 -9.68 -7.67 -5.56
CA VAL A 161 -9.60 -8.16 -4.17
C VAL A 161 -8.21 -7.92 -3.63
N SER A 162 -8.12 -7.41 -2.41
CA SER A 162 -6.86 -7.15 -1.71
C SER A 162 -6.79 -7.88 -0.37
N GLU A 163 -5.59 -8.25 0.06
CA GLU A 163 -5.28 -8.67 1.43
C GLU A 163 -4.04 -7.92 1.91
N LEU A 164 -4.11 -7.33 3.11
CA LEU A 164 -2.96 -6.68 3.72
C LEU A 164 -2.25 -7.66 4.65
N ILE A 165 -0.93 -7.79 4.47
CA ILE A 165 -0.08 -8.61 5.33
C ILE A 165 0.79 -7.69 6.16
N PHE A 166 0.70 -7.81 7.47
CA PHE A 166 1.51 -7.05 8.42
C PHE A 166 2.61 -7.93 9.02
N ASP A 167 3.72 -7.30 9.39
CA ASP A 167 4.73 -7.97 10.17
C ASP A 167 4.16 -8.30 11.57
N PRO A 168 4.55 -9.43 12.17
CA PRO A 168 4.17 -9.72 13.55
C PRO A 168 4.79 -8.64 14.46
N LEU A 169 3.95 -7.98 15.25
CA LEU A 169 4.41 -7.05 16.28
C LEU A 169 5.27 -7.84 17.30
N ASP A 170 6.41 -7.26 17.69
CA ASP A 170 7.13 -7.81 18.83
C ASP A 170 6.29 -7.63 20.10
N ALA A 171 6.43 -8.54 21.08
CA ALA A 171 5.62 -8.52 22.29
C ALA A 171 5.86 -7.27 23.18
N LEU A 172 6.86 -6.44 22.85
CA LEU A 172 7.28 -5.29 23.63
C LEU A 172 6.81 -3.96 23.03
N ASP A 173 6.26 -3.97 21.80
CA ASP A 173 5.93 -2.79 20.99
C ASP A 173 7.03 -1.73 21.07
N ALA A 174 8.28 -2.17 20.88
CA ALA A 174 9.45 -1.33 21.12
C ALA A 174 9.72 -0.33 19.97
N GLY A 175 8.75 -0.13 19.06
CA GLY A 175 8.89 0.73 17.88
C GLY A 175 9.90 0.22 16.84
N PHE A 176 10.35 -1.02 16.96
CA PHE A 176 11.28 -1.65 16.00
C PHE A 176 10.55 -2.42 14.90
N ALA A 177 9.32 -2.87 15.18
CA ALA A 177 8.45 -3.51 14.23
C ALA A 177 7.75 -2.46 13.36
N PRO A 178 7.81 -2.61 12.04
CA PRO A 178 7.05 -1.77 11.12
C PRO A 178 5.54 -1.87 11.37
N VAL A 179 4.84 -0.74 11.31
CA VAL A 179 3.37 -0.68 11.53
C VAL A 179 2.56 -0.63 10.23
N THR A 180 3.25 -0.58 9.09
CA THR A 180 2.63 -0.53 7.77
C THR A 180 2.47 -1.92 7.17
N ALA A 181 1.63 -2.11 6.15
CA ALA A 181 1.53 -3.43 5.51
C ALA A 181 2.87 -3.80 4.85
N ALA A 182 3.42 -4.95 5.19
CA ALA A 182 4.63 -5.51 4.57
C ALA A 182 4.38 -5.93 3.12
N GLU A 183 3.14 -6.33 2.81
CA GLU A 183 2.71 -6.75 1.47
C GLU A 183 1.21 -6.45 1.30
N ILE A 184 0.84 -5.99 0.10
CA ILE A 184 -0.55 -5.97 -0.37
C ILE A 184 -0.68 -7.10 -1.40
N ARG A 185 -1.50 -8.10 -1.13
CA ARG A 185 -1.82 -9.16 -2.10
C ARG A 185 -3.00 -8.71 -2.93
N ALA A 186 -2.78 -8.43 -4.21
CA ALA A 186 -3.83 -7.95 -5.09
C ALA A 186 -4.21 -9.02 -6.12
N LYS A 187 -5.50 -9.37 -6.19
CA LYS A 187 -6.11 -10.11 -7.29
C LYS A 187 -6.76 -9.11 -8.24
N MET A 188 -6.24 -9.00 -9.46
CA MET A 188 -6.69 -8.06 -10.49
C MET A 188 -7.07 -8.80 -11.77
N LYS A 189 -7.78 -8.14 -12.70
CA LYS A 189 -8.01 -8.65 -14.06
C LYS A 189 -6.75 -8.47 -14.91
N SER A 190 -6.43 -9.48 -15.71
CA SER A 190 -5.28 -9.46 -16.63
C SER A 190 -5.47 -8.45 -17.75
N ARG A 191 -4.36 -8.00 -18.34
CA ARG A 191 -4.42 -7.13 -19.52
C ARG A 191 -5.10 -7.85 -20.68
N GLN A 192 -4.83 -9.15 -20.85
CA GLN A 192 -5.51 -10.01 -21.82
C GLN A 192 -7.03 -9.90 -21.68
N SER A 193 -7.57 -10.08 -20.46
CA SER A 193 -9.02 -10.01 -20.23
C SER A 193 -9.59 -8.65 -20.60
N ILE A 194 -8.88 -7.57 -20.23
CA ILE A 194 -9.31 -6.21 -20.54
C ILE A 194 -9.30 -5.99 -22.06
N TYR A 195 -8.27 -6.47 -22.76
CA TYR A 195 -8.10 -6.28 -24.20
C TYR A 195 -9.13 -7.08 -25.00
N GLN A 196 -9.41 -8.32 -24.64
CA GLN A 196 -10.45 -9.15 -25.29
C GLN A 196 -11.83 -8.50 -25.24
N GLU A 197 -12.06 -7.74 -24.19
CA GLU A 197 -13.33 -7.10 -23.88
C GLU A 197 -13.41 -5.65 -24.38
N THR A 198 -12.36 -5.13 -25.03
CA THR A 198 -12.31 -3.72 -25.48
C THR A 198 -11.62 -3.51 -26.82
N VAL A 199 -10.40 -4.00 -26.97
CA VAL A 199 -9.50 -3.67 -28.08
C VAL A 199 -9.48 -4.77 -29.13
N ASP A 200 -9.22 -6.01 -28.71
CA ASP A 200 -8.92 -7.13 -29.57
C ASP A 200 -9.45 -8.43 -28.93
N PRO A 201 -10.57 -8.99 -29.44
CA PRO A 201 -11.17 -10.22 -28.89
C PRO A 201 -10.23 -11.44 -28.96
N GLU A 202 -9.19 -11.40 -29.79
CA GLU A 202 -8.21 -12.47 -29.94
C GLU A 202 -6.89 -12.19 -29.18
N ALA A 203 -6.88 -11.19 -28.28
CA ALA A 203 -5.67 -10.83 -27.54
C ALA A 203 -5.08 -12.04 -26.80
N ALA A 204 -3.80 -12.31 -27.06
CA ALA A 204 -3.08 -13.44 -26.51
C ALA A 204 -2.32 -13.06 -25.23
N LEU A 205 -2.40 -13.91 -24.20
CA LEU A 205 -1.72 -13.71 -22.92
C LEU A 205 -0.21 -13.45 -23.08
N ALA A 206 0.43 -14.16 -24.00
CA ALA A 206 1.86 -14.05 -24.28
C ALA A 206 2.27 -12.67 -24.80
N ASP A 207 1.34 -11.90 -25.37
CA ASP A 207 1.59 -10.57 -25.91
C ASP A 207 1.21 -9.47 -24.92
N THR A 208 0.09 -9.64 -24.21
CA THR A 208 -0.44 -8.62 -23.29
C THR A 208 0.18 -8.66 -21.90
N ASP A 209 0.53 -9.84 -21.38
CA ASP A 209 0.89 -10.01 -19.96
C ASP A 209 2.33 -10.55 -19.77
N LYS A 210 3.22 -10.32 -20.73
CA LYS A 210 4.65 -10.70 -20.64
C LYS A 210 5.53 -9.76 -19.80
N PHE A 211 5.00 -8.61 -19.40
CA PHE A 211 5.73 -7.52 -18.75
C PHE A 211 5.78 -7.66 -17.22
N ASP A 212 6.68 -6.93 -16.57
CA ASP A 212 6.86 -6.96 -15.10
C ASP A 212 5.93 -5.94 -14.40
N PHE A 213 4.62 -6.04 -14.62
CA PHE A 213 3.64 -5.05 -14.12
C PHE A 213 3.68 -4.90 -12.60
N CYS A 214 3.93 -5.98 -11.83
CA CYS A 214 3.95 -5.85 -10.38
C CYS A 214 5.20 -5.06 -9.93
N ALA A 215 6.36 -5.28 -10.56
CA ALA A 215 7.56 -4.47 -10.34
C ALA A 215 7.34 -2.99 -10.69
N GLU A 216 6.68 -2.70 -11.82
CA GLU A 216 6.35 -1.34 -12.23
C GLU A 216 5.39 -0.64 -11.25
N ILE A 217 4.37 -1.35 -10.75
CA ILE A 217 3.45 -0.82 -9.72
C ILE A 217 4.20 -0.57 -8.40
N ASN A 218 5.11 -1.45 -8.02
CA ASN A 218 5.96 -1.25 -6.83
C ASN A 218 6.86 -0.02 -6.98
N ALA A 219 7.40 0.22 -8.19
CA ALA A 219 8.15 1.43 -8.49
C ALA A 219 7.29 2.68 -8.35
N LYS A 220 6.03 2.65 -8.81
CA LYS A 220 5.07 3.75 -8.60
C LYS A 220 4.75 3.97 -7.12
N ALA A 221 4.63 2.91 -6.31
CA ALA A 221 4.37 3.04 -4.87
C ALA A 221 5.51 3.79 -4.18
N PHE A 222 6.75 3.44 -4.50
CA PHE A 222 7.92 4.15 -4.00
C PHE A 222 8.01 5.59 -4.52
N ALA A 223 7.79 5.80 -5.82
CA ALA A 223 7.82 7.14 -6.41
C ALA A 223 6.77 8.06 -5.78
N TRP A 224 5.57 7.55 -5.51
CA TRP A 224 4.54 8.27 -4.77
C TRP A 224 5.03 8.62 -3.36
N ALA A 225 5.57 7.65 -2.62
CA ALA A 225 6.04 7.88 -1.25
C ALA A 225 7.17 8.92 -1.21
N HIS A 226 8.13 8.83 -2.13
CA HIS A 226 9.22 9.79 -2.29
C HIS A 226 8.73 11.21 -2.62
N ALA A 227 7.64 11.32 -3.40
CA ALA A 227 7.01 12.60 -3.69
C ALA A 227 6.24 13.18 -2.49
N GLN A 228 5.71 12.33 -1.60
CA GLN A 228 5.01 12.77 -0.39
C GLN A 228 5.94 13.08 0.79
N ALA A 229 7.18 12.57 0.78
CA ALA A 229 8.13 12.81 1.86
C ALA A 229 8.47 14.32 1.99
N PRO A 230 8.53 14.89 3.21
CA PRO A 230 8.94 16.27 3.43
C PRO A 230 10.33 16.54 2.83
N PRO A 231 10.59 17.76 2.29
CA PRO A 231 11.84 18.05 1.57
C PRO A 231 13.10 17.65 2.32
N ARG A 232 13.19 17.96 3.62
CA ARG A 232 14.35 17.58 4.46
C ARG A 232 14.51 16.07 4.61
N THR A 233 13.42 15.33 4.77
CA THR A 233 13.44 13.87 4.89
C THR A 233 13.89 13.24 3.58
N LYS A 234 13.33 13.74 2.47
CA LYS A 234 13.69 13.35 1.11
C LYS A 234 15.16 13.57 0.81
N GLU A 235 15.67 14.79 1.03
CA GLU A 235 17.10 15.13 0.84
C GLU A 235 18.03 14.24 1.69
N ARG A 236 17.63 13.95 2.94
CA ARG A 236 18.39 13.05 3.82
C ARG A 236 18.43 11.64 3.26
N PHE A 237 17.28 11.10 2.84
CA PHE A 237 17.18 9.77 2.24
C PHE A 237 17.94 9.68 0.92
N ASP A 238 17.84 10.67 0.04
CA ASP A 238 18.54 10.67 -1.26
C ASP A 238 20.05 10.66 -1.09
N ARG A 239 20.55 11.34 -0.05
CA ARG A 239 21.98 11.41 0.23
C ARG A 239 22.53 10.18 0.96
N LEU A 240 21.76 9.61 1.89
CA LEU A 240 22.28 8.64 2.88
C LEU A 240 21.55 7.29 2.87
N GLY A 241 20.36 7.25 2.30
CA GLY A 241 19.46 6.10 2.37
C GLY A 241 19.81 5.01 1.37
N VAL A 242 19.48 3.77 1.73
CA VAL A 242 19.53 2.61 0.85
C VAL A 242 18.46 2.77 -0.24
N GLN A 243 18.92 3.02 -1.47
CA GLN A 243 18.04 3.26 -2.62
C GLN A 243 17.36 1.97 -3.10
N PRO A 244 16.11 2.03 -3.58
CA PRO A 244 15.41 0.84 -4.06
C PRO A 244 15.89 0.38 -5.44
N VAL A 245 15.78 -0.93 -5.67
CA VAL A 245 15.88 -1.58 -6.99
C VAL A 245 14.66 -2.46 -7.16
N PHE A 246 13.92 -2.27 -8.26
CA PHE A 246 12.73 -3.06 -8.58
C PHE A 246 13.15 -4.15 -9.56
N ASP A 247 13.25 -5.37 -9.04
CA ASP A 247 13.67 -6.54 -9.82
C ASP A 247 12.50 -7.08 -10.64
N PRO A 248 12.76 -7.80 -11.75
CA PRO A 248 11.72 -8.45 -12.56
C PRO A 248 10.82 -9.38 -11.74
N ASP A 249 9.58 -9.53 -12.17
CA ASP A 249 8.58 -10.31 -11.47
C ASP A 249 8.96 -11.80 -11.44
N ILE A 250 8.74 -12.45 -10.29
CA ILE A 250 9.00 -13.89 -10.13
C ILE A 250 7.83 -14.66 -10.73
N ARG A 251 7.99 -15.09 -11.99
CA ARG A 251 7.08 -16.00 -12.67
C ARG A 251 7.50 -17.44 -12.38
N ARG A 252 6.68 -18.18 -11.63
CA ARG A 252 6.94 -19.60 -11.36
C ARG A 252 6.59 -20.43 -12.60
N ARG A 253 7.36 -21.49 -12.87
CA ARG A 253 7.07 -22.44 -13.95
C ARG A 253 5.67 -23.05 -13.80
N VAL A 254 5.27 -23.33 -12.57
CA VAL A 254 3.92 -23.79 -12.23
C VAL A 254 3.16 -22.63 -11.63
N GLN A 255 2.20 -22.10 -12.39
CA GLN A 255 1.36 -20.97 -12.01
C GLN A 255 0.07 -21.51 -11.37
N ILE A 256 0.09 -21.73 -10.05
CA ILE A 256 -1.10 -22.11 -9.28
C ILE A 256 -1.27 -21.21 -8.06
N GLY A 257 -2.54 -20.97 -7.69
CA GLY A 257 -2.92 -20.11 -6.57
C GLY A 257 -2.13 -20.37 -5.27
N PRO A 258 -2.10 -21.61 -4.74
CA PRO A 258 -1.41 -21.89 -3.47
C PRO A 258 0.08 -21.53 -3.44
N ILE A 259 0.78 -21.64 -4.57
CA ILE A 259 2.20 -21.27 -4.66
C ILE A 259 2.35 -19.75 -4.56
N TRP A 260 1.48 -18.98 -5.24
CA TRP A 260 1.48 -17.53 -5.18
C TRP A 260 1.08 -17.02 -3.79
N ILE A 261 0.04 -17.59 -3.18
CA ILE A 261 -0.43 -17.23 -1.83
C ILE A 261 0.72 -17.32 -0.82
N ASN A 262 1.50 -18.41 -0.88
CA ASN A 262 2.59 -18.69 0.06
C ASN A 262 3.96 -18.12 -0.36
N SER A 263 4.04 -17.38 -1.48
CA SER A 263 5.27 -16.71 -1.92
C SER A 263 5.17 -15.22 -1.60
N PRO A 264 5.82 -14.72 -0.52
CA PRO A 264 5.73 -13.31 -0.17
C PRO A 264 6.54 -12.42 -1.12
N LEU A 265 6.22 -11.13 -1.12
CA LEU A 265 7.02 -10.02 -1.63
C LEU A 265 8.41 -10.14 -1.03
N ARG A 266 9.43 -10.16 -1.88
CA ARG A 266 10.81 -10.26 -1.42
C ARG A 266 11.37 -8.86 -1.24
N LEU A 267 11.63 -8.53 0.01
CA LEU A 267 12.27 -7.29 0.43
C LEU A 267 13.60 -7.66 1.06
N HIS A 268 14.71 -7.29 0.42
CA HIS A 268 16.03 -7.59 0.96
C HIS A 268 17.06 -6.54 0.54
N GLU A 269 18.06 -6.33 1.39
CA GLU A 269 19.18 -5.46 1.06
C GLU A 269 20.32 -6.27 0.43
N GLN A 270 20.92 -5.75 -0.63
CA GLN A 270 22.08 -6.34 -1.29
C GLN A 270 23.18 -5.31 -1.46
N TYR A 271 24.42 -5.69 -1.18
CA TYR A 271 25.59 -4.85 -1.43
C TYR A 271 26.06 -4.99 -2.87
N ASP A 272 26.09 -3.88 -3.60
CA ASP A 272 26.70 -3.79 -4.93
C ASP A 272 28.18 -3.43 -4.75
N ARG A 273 29.07 -4.37 -5.11
CA ARG A 273 30.51 -4.19 -5.00
C ARG A 273 31.06 -3.14 -5.97
N LEU A 274 30.42 -2.93 -7.12
CA LEU A 274 30.89 -1.97 -8.12
C LEU A 274 30.55 -0.54 -7.72
N LYS A 275 29.41 -0.36 -7.04
CA LYS A 275 28.95 0.96 -6.56
C LYS A 275 29.29 1.22 -5.09
N GLU A 276 29.89 0.24 -4.42
CA GLU A 276 30.24 0.26 -3.00
C GLU A 276 29.10 0.71 -2.08
N GLN A 277 27.87 0.30 -2.40
CA GLN A 277 26.67 0.71 -1.66
C GLN A 277 25.63 -0.42 -1.57
N TYR A 278 24.75 -0.31 -0.58
CA TYR A 278 23.59 -1.19 -0.44
C TYR A 278 22.41 -0.69 -1.28
N PHE A 279 21.64 -1.63 -1.80
CA PHE A 279 20.35 -1.40 -2.46
C PHE A 279 19.26 -2.22 -1.80
N TRP A 280 18.04 -1.69 -1.81
CA TRP A 280 16.84 -2.38 -1.33
C TRP A 280 16.12 -3.02 -2.50
N HIS A 281 16.33 -4.31 -2.67
CA HIS A 281 15.75 -5.11 -3.73
C HIS A 281 14.32 -5.50 -3.38
N ILE A 282 13.39 -5.15 -4.28
CA ILE A 282 11.96 -5.37 -4.18
C ILE A 282 11.56 -6.25 -5.36
N GLN A 283 11.08 -7.46 -5.07
CA GLN A 283 10.74 -8.44 -6.10
C GLN A 283 9.39 -9.10 -5.81
N SER A 284 8.47 -9.05 -6.77
CA SER A 284 7.10 -9.54 -6.64
C SER A 284 6.90 -10.93 -7.26
N PRO A 285 6.47 -11.94 -6.50
CA PRO A 285 5.81 -13.11 -7.06
C PRO A 285 4.53 -12.73 -7.80
N THR A 286 4.48 -13.09 -9.09
CA THR A 286 3.29 -12.86 -9.94
C THR A 286 2.67 -14.19 -10.37
N LEU A 287 1.34 -14.20 -10.44
CA LEU A 287 0.55 -15.28 -11.05
C LEU A 287 -0.33 -14.64 -12.11
N VAL A 288 -0.21 -15.09 -13.35
CA VAL A 288 -1.09 -14.65 -14.44
C VAL A 288 -1.77 -15.88 -15.04
N THR A 289 -3.08 -15.81 -15.26
CA THR A 289 -3.86 -16.90 -15.83
C THR A 289 -4.48 -16.50 -17.16
N ASP A 290 -4.44 -17.42 -18.11
CA ASP A 290 -5.08 -17.27 -19.42
C ASP A 290 -6.60 -17.22 -19.25
N VAL A 291 -7.29 -16.47 -20.11
CA VAL A 291 -8.75 -16.49 -20.22
C VAL A 291 -9.29 -17.87 -20.63
N THR A 292 -8.48 -18.70 -21.29
CA THR A 292 -8.86 -20.07 -21.69
C THR A 292 -8.40 -21.14 -20.70
N ALA A 293 -8.06 -20.77 -19.45
CA ALA A 293 -7.55 -21.70 -18.46
C ALA A 293 -8.64 -22.70 -18.00
N ASN A 294 -8.73 -23.85 -18.69
CA ASN A 294 -9.79 -24.84 -18.47
C ASN A 294 -9.69 -25.64 -17.16
N ILE A 295 -8.54 -25.63 -16.48
CA ILE A 295 -8.34 -26.43 -15.25
C ILE A 295 -9.12 -25.82 -14.08
N TYR A 296 -9.22 -24.50 -14.04
CA TYR A 296 -9.96 -23.75 -13.03
C TYR A 296 -10.63 -22.54 -13.70
N PRO A 297 -11.82 -22.73 -14.32
CA PRO A 297 -12.51 -21.66 -15.06
C PRO A 297 -12.74 -20.40 -14.23
N ASP A 298 -13.04 -20.56 -12.94
CA ASP A 298 -13.24 -19.44 -12.01
C ASP A 298 -11.96 -18.64 -11.75
N SER A 299 -10.80 -19.23 -12.07
CA SER A 299 -9.45 -18.66 -12.00
C SER A 299 -8.90 -18.24 -13.38
N ALA A 300 -9.74 -18.01 -14.40
CA ALA A 300 -9.32 -17.52 -15.72
C ALA A 300 -9.17 -15.98 -15.81
N GLY A 301 -8.16 -15.53 -16.56
CA GLY A 301 -7.99 -14.12 -16.90
C GLY A 301 -7.59 -13.20 -15.74
N TYR A 302 -6.71 -13.64 -14.85
CA TYR A 302 -6.26 -12.85 -13.70
C TYR A 302 -4.81 -12.45 -13.78
N HIS A 303 -4.48 -11.37 -13.06
CA HIS A 303 -3.12 -10.93 -12.79
C HIS A 303 -2.98 -10.68 -11.29
N TYR A 304 -2.27 -11.55 -10.59
CA TYR A 304 -2.08 -11.44 -9.15
C TYR A 304 -0.69 -10.87 -8.85
N CYS A 305 -0.66 -9.83 -8.02
CA CYS A 305 0.58 -9.17 -7.63
C CYS A 305 0.80 -9.20 -6.12
N LYS A 306 2.06 -9.29 -5.72
CA LYS A 306 2.51 -8.88 -4.39
C LYS A 306 3.01 -7.45 -4.49
N LEU A 307 2.26 -6.52 -3.92
CA LEU A 307 2.52 -5.10 -4.05
C LEU A 307 3.18 -4.54 -2.79
N LEU A 308 4.14 -3.64 -3.00
CA LEU A 308 4.72 -2.81 -1.97
C LEU A 308 3.69 -1.77 -1.55
N SER A 309 3.41 -1.70 -0.25
CA SER A 309 2.59 -0.63 0.29
C SER A 309 3.26 0.74 0.10
N PRO A 310 2.52 1.77 -0.34
CA PRO A 310 3.01 3.15 -0.29
C PRO A 310 3.41 3.60 1.13
N ALA A 311 2.75 3.08 2.16
CA ALA A 311 3.09 3.37 3.56
C ALA A 311 4.42 2.72 3.93
N ARG A 312 4.64 1.46 3.53
CA ARG A 312 5.91 0.76 3.74
C ARG A 312 7.08 1.45 3.02
N ALA A 313 6.85 1.91 1.80
CA ALA A 313 7.84 2.68 1.06
C ALA A 313 8.19 4.00 1.78
N LEU A 314 7.19 4.68 2.36
CA LEU A 314 7.42 5.91 3.11
C LEU A 314 8.13 5.64 4.44
N GLU A 315 7.77 4.59 5.16
CA GLU A 315 8.48 4.13 6.35
C GLU A 315 9.96 3.82 6.04
N TRP A 316 10.24 3.16 4.91
CA TRP A 316 11.61 2.97 4.43
C TRP A 316 12.38 4.28 4.27
N ILE A 317 11.75 5.29 3.67
CA ILE A 317 12.35 6.62 3.47
C ILE A 317 12.62 7.34 4.80
N TYR A 318 11.72 7.18 5.77
CA TYR A 318 11.79 7.87 7.06
C TYR A 318 12.81 7.24 8.02
N VAL A 319 12.85 5.90 8.08
CA VAL A 319 13.55 5.15 9.11
C VAL A 319 14.41 4.02 8.55
N ASP A 320 13.82 3.01 7.93
CA ASP A 320 14.52 1.73 7.73
C ASP A 320 15.69 1.82 6.76
N GLY A 321 15.50 2.56 5.66
CA GLY A 321 16.54 2.80 4.67
C GLY A 321 17.71 3.64 5.19
N LEU A 322 17.60 4.26 6.36
CA LEU A 322 18.66 5.08 6.98
C LEU A 322 19.42 4.34 8.10
N ARG A 323 18.95 3.18 8.58
CA ARG A 323 19.54 2.48 9.73
C ARG A 323 21.03 2.14 9.55
N ARG A 324 21.51 1.97 8.33
CA ARG A 324 22.94 1.72 8.05
C ARG A 324 23.82 2.95 8.28
N TYR A 325 23.31 4.14 8.00
CA TYR A 325 24.02 5.38 8.28
C TYR A 325 24.18 5.58 9.78
N ASP A 326 23.12 5.36 10.55
CA ASP A 326 23.15 5.55 12.00
C ASP A 326 24.17 4.63 12.68
N ARG A 327 24.32 3.38 12.20
CA ARG A 327 25.36 2.45 12.69
C ARG A 327 26.78 2.86 12.31
N ALA A 328 26.98 3.42 11.11
CA ALA A 328 28.30 3.88 10.65
C ALA A 328 28.73 5.20 11.31
N SER A 329 27.76 6.04 11.73
CA SER A 329 28.01 7.34 12.32
C SER A 329 28.63 7.31 13.71
N GLY A 330 28.66 6.16 14.39
CA GLY A 330 29.61 5.90 15.48
C GLY A 330 29.64 6.93 16.61
N VAL A 331 28.53 7.63 16.89
CA VAL A 331 28.37 8.43 18.13
C VAL A 331 28.05 7.51 19.32
N VAL A 332 28.48 6.26 19.25
CA VAL A 332 28.86 5.49 20.44
C VAL A 332 30.38 5.55 20.44
N GLY A 333 30.91 6.43 21.29
CA GLY A 333 32.33 6.69 21.41
C GLY A 333 33.11 5.38 21.42
N ARG A 334 34.03 5.25 20.46
CA ARG A 334 35.18 4.38 20.64
C ARG A 334 35.91 4.90 21.88
N GLY A 335 35.55 4.38 23.04
CA GLY A 335 36.49 4.26 24.13
C GLY A 335 37.67 3.48 23.56
N GLU A 336 38.82 4.13 23.49
CA GLU A 336 40.09 3.49 23.27
C GLU A 336 40.27 2.48 24.40
N GLU A 337 39.82 1.23 24.19
CA GLU A 337 40.29 0.11 24.99
C GLU A 337 41.76 -0.09 24.61
N GLY A 338 42.61 0.47 25.48
CA GLY A 338 44.03 0.29 25.45
C GLY A 338 44.37 -1.19 25.33
N THR A 339 45.20 -1.49 24.35
CA THR A 339 45.91 -2.75 24.20
C THR A 339 46.84 -2.94 25.41
N GLY A 340 46.29 -3.51 26.48
CA GLY A 340 47.06 -4.08 27.57
C GLY A 340 47.70 -5.38 27.10
N GLY A 341 48.96 -5.29 26.67
CA GLY A 341 49.78 -6.45 26.34
C GLY A 341 49.93 -7.37 27.54
N MET A 342 49.66 -8.65 27.33
CA MET A 342 50.01 -9.72 28.26
C MET A 342 51.08 -10.56 27.57
N THR A 343 52.34 -10.28 27.90
CA THR A 343 53.48 -11.15 27.60
C THR A 343 53.42 -12.37 28.51
N ALA A 344 53.44 -13.56 27.92
CA ALA A 344 53.62 -14.81 28.64
C ALA A 344 55.12 -15.14 28.76
N GLU A 345 55.57 -15.39 29.99
CA GLU A 345 56.72 -16.24 30.33
C GLU A 345 56.22 -17.64 30.68
#